data_AF-A0A7K0KFS7-F1
#
_entry.id   AF-A0A7K0KFS7-F1
#
_cell.length_a   1.000
_cell.length_b   1.000
_cell.length_c   1.000
_cell.angle_alpha   90.00
_cell.angle_beta   90.00
_cell.angle_gamma   90.00
#
_symmetry.space_group_name_H-M   'P 1'
#
loop_
_entity.id
_entity.type
_entity.pdbx_description
1 polymer ?
#
loop_
_entity_poly.entity_id
_entity_poly.type
_entity_poly.pdbx_seq_one_letter_code
_entity_poly.pdbx_strand_id
1 'polypeptide(L)'
;MVNSPNDYIENWTKGEKISRLKDKNGSKLSDKLLVEELDKRYEHVKGIYDQACNFVHLSSVNLFNTVNLKPNTRTIIGAITGFDKIPDDVKKNIDRSMLYINNVLIDLIEQVSEKMK
;
A
#
# COMPACT_ATOMS: atom_id res chain seq x y z
N MET A 1 21.16 -10.74 5.78
CA MET A 1 20.48 -11.58 4.76
C MET A 1 19.36 -12.29 5.49
N VAL A 2 18.22 -12.51 4.84
CA VAL A 2 17.02 -13.12 5.43
C VAL A 2 16.82 -14.46 4.74
N ASN A 3 17.13 -15.53 5.45
CA ASN A 3 17.02 -16.91 4.96
C ASN A 3 15.77 -17.60 5.52
N SER A 4 15.24 -17.10 6.63
CA SER A 4 14.04 -17.62 7.28
C SER A 4 13.11 -16.49 7.75
N PRO A 5 11.82 -16.77 8.03
CA PRO A 5 10.92 -15.82 8.69
C PRO A 5 11.44 -15.33 10.05
N ASN A 6 12.17 -16.18 10.80
CA ASN A 6 12.75 -15.80 12.08
C ASN A 6 13.84 -14.74 11.92
N ASP A 7 14.69 -14.86 10.90
CA ASP A 7 15.71 -13.85 10.59
C ASP A 7 15.06 -12.50 10.31
N TYR A 8 13.93 -12.51 9.58
CA TYR A 8 13.17 -11.29 9.29
C TYR A 8 12.65 -10.64 10.58
N ILE A 9 11.99 -11.42 11.44
CA ILE A 9 11.42 -10.94 12.71
C ILE A 9 12.53 -10.40 13.62
N GLU A 10 13.66 -11.10 13.72
CA GLU A 10 14.80 -10.67 14.54
C GLU A 10 15.38 -9.34 14.04
N ASN A 11 15.57 -9.17 12.73
CA ASN A 11 16.06 -7.90 12.18
C ASN A 11 15.04 -6.77 12.38
N TRP A 12 13.76 -7.05 12.15
CA TRP A 12 12.69 -6.06 12.32
C TRP A 12 12.57 -5.57 13.78
N THR A 13 12.60 -6.49 14.75
CA THR A 13 12.54 -6.15 16.18
C THR A 13 13.75 -5.35 16.66
N LYS A 14 14.91 -5.50 16.02
CA LYS A 14 16.10 -4.66 16.25
C LYS A 14 16.00 -3.26 15.64
N GLY A 15 14.92 -2.95 14.91
CA GLY A 15 14.73 -1.68 14.21
C GLY A 15 15.56 -1.56 12.93
N GLU A 16 16.06 -2.67 12.40
CA GLU A 16 16.79 -2.64 11.12
C GLU A 16 15.86 -2.24 9.99
N LYS A 17 16.36 -1.37 9.11
CA LYS A 17 15.57 -0.91 7.97
C LYS A 17 15.38 -2.06 6.98
N ILE A 18 14.15 -2.59 6.86
CA ILE A 18 13.82 -3.75 6.00
C ILE A 18 14.37 -3.60 4.58
N SER A 19 14.27 -2.42 3.97
CA SER A 19 14.84 -2.13 2.63
C SER A 19 16.37 -2.35 2.47
N ARG A 20 17.12 -2.47 3.58
CA ARG A 20 18.56 -2.81 3.57
C ARG A 20 18.80 -4.31 3.69
N LEU A 21 17.82 -5.07 4.16
CA LEU A 21 17.87 -6.52 4.22
C LEU A 21 17.82 -7.10 2.80
N LYS A 22 18.43 -8.27 2.63
CA LYS A 22 18.48 -9.00 1.36
C LYS A 22 17.85 -10.38 1.53
N ASP A 23 17.12 -10.84 0.54
CA ASP A 23 16.62 -12.22 0.47
C ASP A 23 17.79 -13.22 0.24
N LYS A 24 17.45 -14.51 0.19
CA LYS A 24 18.39 -15.59 -0.12
C LYS A 24 19.07 -15.49 -1.49
N ASN A 25 18.49 -14.72 -2.42
CA ASN A 25 19.03 -14.47 -3.76
C ASN A 25 19.89 -13.20 -3.82
N GLY A 26 20.05 -12.48 -2.71
CA GLY A 26 20.80 -11.23 -2.62
C GLY A 26 20.00 -9.98 -3.04
N SER A 27 18.72 -10.11 -3.36
CA SER A 27 17.81 -9.01 -3.72
C SER A 27 17.36 -8.25 -2.47
N LYS A 28 17.34 -6.92 -2.54
CA LYS A 28 16.88 -6.09 -1.40
C LYS A 28 15.38 -6.30 -1.16
N LEU A 29 14.98 -6.42 0.10
CA LEU A 29 13.57 -6.49 0.53
C LEU A 29 12.92 -5.10 0.45
N SER A 30 12.73 -4.61 -0.77
CA SER A 30 11.97 -3.39 -1.05
C SER A 30 10.47 -3.67 -1.06
N ASP A 31 9.66 -2.67 -0.74
CA ASP A 31 8.20 -2.77 -0.80
C ASP A 31 7.72 -3.27 -2.16
N LYS A 32 8.32 -2.77 -3.25
CA LYS A 32 8.06 -3.23 -4.62
C LYS A 32 8.25 -4.75 -4.76
N LEU A 33 9.40 -5.26 -4.32
CA LEU A 33 9.70 -6.70 -4.41
C LEU A 33 8.69 -7.51 -3.59
N LEU A 34 8.37 -7.06 -2.38
CA LEU A 34 7.42 -7.76 -1.50
C LEU A 34 6.02 -7.80 -2.12
N VAL A 35 5.57 -6.69 -2.71
CA VAL A 35 4.29 -6.60 -3.42
C VAL A 35 4.28 -7.50 -4.65
N GLU A 36 5.34 -7.53 -5.44
CA GLU A 36 5.47 -8.42 -6.61
C GLU A 36 5.43 -9.90 -6.20
N GLU A 37 6.04 -10.30 -5.08
CA GLU A 37 5.95 -11.67 -4.59
C GLU A 37 4.58 -12.01 -4.01
N LEU A 38 3.91 -11.06 -3.35
CA LEU A 38 2.55 -11.26 -2.83
C LEU A 38 1.51 -11.37 -3.94
N ASP A 39 1.64 -10.58 -5.01
CA ASP A 39 0.72 -10.59 -6.16
C ASP A 39 0.73 -11.94 -6.90
N LYS A 40 1.86 -12.66 -6.88
CA LYS A 40 1.94 -14.05 -7.39
C LYS A 40 1.10 -15.04 -6.59
N ARG A 41 0.86 -14.75 -5.31
CA ARG A 41 0.15 -15.64 -4.38
C ARG A 41 -1.30 -15.22 -4.18
N TYR A 42 -1.57 -13.93 -4.28
CA TYR A 42 -2.88 -13.32 -4.10
C TYR A 42 -3.10 -12.34 -5.25
N GLU A 43 -3.97 -12.72 -6.18
CA GLU A 43 -4.28 -11.88 -7.35
C GLU A 43 -4.73 -10.48 -6.91
N HIS A 44 -4.29 -9.46 -7.67
CA HIS A 44 -4.64 -8.05 -7.49
C HIS A 44 -4.00 -7.31 -6.30
N VAL A 45 -3.16 -7.95 -5.48
CA VAL A 45 -2.48 -7.27 -4.37
C VAL A 45 -1.67 -6.08 -4.85
N LYS A 46 -1.01 -6.18 -6.01
CA LYS A 46 -0.26 -5.05 -6.58
C LYS A 46 -1.18 -3.87 -6.92
N GLY A 47 -2.34 -4.13 -7.53
CA GLY A 47 -3.30 -3.08 -7.87
C GLY A 47 -3.81 -2.36 -6.63
N ILE A 48 -4.06 -3.10 -5.55
CA ILE A 48 -4.53 -2.57 -4.28
C ILE A 48 -3.43 -1.77 -3.58
N TYR A 49 -2.19 -2.27 -3.58
CA TYR A 49 -1.03 -1.54 -3.07
C TYR A 49 -0.84 -0.22 -3.80
N ASP A 50 -0.85 -0.22 -5.13
CA ASP A 50 -0.67 0.98 -5.96
C ASP A 50 -1.79 2.00 -5.68
N GLN A 51 -3.04 1.55 -5.53
CA GLN A 51 -4.16 2.42 -5.15
C GLN A 51 -4.00 2.99 -3.73
N ALA A 52 -3.75 2.14 -2.73
CA ALA A 52 -3.57 2.54 -1.34
C ALA A 52 -2.41 3.53 -1.17
N CYS A 53 -1.27 3.28 -1.81
CA CYS A 53 -0.13 4.18 -1.81
C CYS A 53 -0.48 5.55 -2.41
N ASN A 54 -1.26 5.59 -3.50
CA ASN A 54 -1.73 6.86 -4.08
C ASN A 54 -2.64 7.66 -3.13
N PHE A 55 -3.37 6.98 -2.24
CA PHE A 55 -4.17 7.64 -1.20
C PHE A 55 -3.30 8.19 -0.06
N VAL A 56 -2.37 7.39 0.46
CA VAL A 56 -1.50 7.76 1.60
C VAL A 56 -0.49 8.86 1.22
N HIS A 57 0.09 8.79 0.04
CA HIS A 57 1.10 9.75 -0.41
C HIS A 57 0.52 11.08 -0.91
N LEU A 58 -0.79 11.34 -0.73
CA LEU A 58 -1.46 12.59 -1.16
C LEU A 58 -1.20 12.95 -2.64
N SER A 59 -0.81 11.99 -3.48
CA SER A 59 0.01 12.26 -4.67
C SER A 59 -0.77 12.87 -5.82
N SER A 60 -1.88 12.24 -6.18
CA SER A 60 -2.62 12.55 -7.41
C SER A 60 -4.12 12.40 -7.21
N VAL A 61 -4.55 11.32 -6.54
CA VAL A 61 -5.96 11.07 -6.26
C VAL A 61 -6.55 12.17 -5.38
N ASN A 62 -5.86 12.58 -4.31
CA ASN A 62 -6.35 13.66 -3.46
C ASN A 62 -6.26 15.02 -4.16
N LEU A 63 -5.15 15.30 -4.83
CA LEU A 63 -4.94 16.58 -5.50
C LEU A 63 -5.94 16.79 -6.65
N PHE A 64 -6.03 15.88 -7.60
CA PHE A 64 -6.86 16.06 -8.80
C PHE A 64 -8.36 15.93 -8.53
N ASN A 65 -8.79 15.24 -7.46
CA ASN A 65 -10.19 15.21 -7.08
C ASN A 65 -10.63 16.45 -6.27
N THR A 66 -9.69 17.27 -5.78
CA THR A 66 -10.00 18.45 -4.97
C THR A 66 -9.76 19.77 -5.71
N VAL A 67 -9.16 19.73 -6.90
CA VAL A 67 -8.83 20.92 -7.69
C VAL A 67 -9.41 20.85 -9.10
N ASN A 68 -9.77 22.01 -9.65
CA ASN A 68 -10.12 22.13 -11.06
C ASN A 68 -8.88 22.49 -11.87
N LEU A 69 -8.62 21.70 -12.92
CA LEU A 69 -7.60 22.03 -13.91
C LEU A 69 -8.18 23.02 -14.90
N LYS A 70 -7.51 24.15 -15.11
CA LYS A 70 -7.88 25.08 -16.17
C LYS A 70 -7.18 24.64 -17.47
N PRO A 71 -7.91 24.21 -18.52
CA PRO A 71 -7.31 23.71 -19.75
C PRO A 71 -6.30 24.71 -20.33
N ASN A 72 -5.21 24.19 -20.90
CA ASN A 72 -4.19 24.97 -21.62
C ASN A 72 -3.47 26.06 -20.81
N THR A 73 -3.56 26.08 -19.48
CA THR A 73 -2.97 27.17 -18.67
C THR A 73 -2.00 26.71 -17.58
N ARG A 74 -1.66 25.41 -17.49
CA ARG A 74 -0.84 24.84 -16.39
C ARG A 74 -1.26 25.35 -14.99
N THR A 75 -2.53 25.73 -14.84
CA THR A 75 -3.06 26.42 -13.66
C THR A 75 -4.06 25.51 -12.96
N ILE A 76 -3.94 25.43 -11.65
CA ILE A 76 -4.79 24.66 -10.76
C ILE A 76 -5.63 25.65 -9.92
N ILE A 77 -6.94 25.43 -9.84
CA ILE A 77 -7.86 26.24 -9.03
C ILE A 77 -8.52 25.34 -7.98
N GLY A 78 -8.18 25.56 -6.71
CA GLY A 78 -8.81 24.90 -5.56
C GLY A 78 -9.55 25.90 -4.67
N ALA A 79 -10.54 25.42 -3.92
CA ALA A 79 -11.23 26.20 -2.89
C ALA A 79 -11.27 25.38 -1.59
N ILE A 80 -10.93 26.00 -0.46
CA ILE A 80 -11.07 25.39 0.87
C ILE A 80 -12.50 25.68 1.34
N THR A 81 -13.32 24.65 1.47
CA THR A 81 -14.72 24.78 1.88
C THR A 81 -15.07 23.71 2.91
N GLY A 82 -16.22 23.84 3.59
CA GLY A 82 -16.73 22.81 4.50
C GLY A 82 -17.27 21.54 3.82
N PHE A 83 -17.24 21.48 2.49
CA PHE A 83 -17.72 20.35 1.70
C PHE A 83 -16.62 19.87 0.75
N ASP A 84 -16.39 18.55 0.69
CA ASP A 84 -15.54 17.97 -0.34
C ASP A 84 -16.35 17.77 -1.64
N LYS A 85 -15.66 17.85 -2.78
CA LYS A 85 -16.24 17.54 -4.11
C LYS A 85 -15.89 16.13 -4.58
N ILE A 86 -15.44 15.27 -3.68
CA ILE A 86 -15.01 13.92 -4.04
C ILE A 86 -16.28 13.10 -4.32
N PRO A 87 -16.41 12.49 -5.52
CA PRO A 87 -17.56 11.65 -5.83
C PRO A 87 -17.75 10.51 -4.83
N ASP A 88 -19.00 10.19 -4.50
CA ASP A 88 -19.31 9.16 -3.49
C ASP A 88 -18.80 7.76 -3.87
N ASP A 89 -18.73 7.45 -5.16
CA ASP A 89 -18.15 6.19 -5.66
C ASP A 89 -16.64 6.11 -5.38
N VAL A 90 -15.92 7.22 -5.49
CA VAL A 90 -14.49 7.30 -5.12
C VAL A 90 -14.33 7.05 -3.63
N LYS A 91 -15.17 7.67 -2.78
CA LYS A 91 -15.17 7.42 -1.33
C LYS A 91 -15.42 5.96 -0.99
N LYS A 92 -16.46 5.36 -1.60
CA LYS A 92 -16.78 3.93 -1.41
C LYS A 92 -15.66 3.01 -1.87
N ASN A 93 -14.95 3.34 -2.95
CA ASN A 93 -13.82 2.55 -3.42
C ASN A 93 -12.64 2.60 -2.45
N ILE A 94 -12.39 3.76 -1.82
CA ILE A 94 -11.40 3.88 -0.74
C ILE A 94 -11.75 2.94 0.40
N ASP A 95 -12.98 3.06 0.92
CA ASP A 95 -13.43 2.26 2.08
C ASP A 95 -13.34 0.76 1.80
N ARG A 96 -13.76 0.33 0.61
CA ARG A 96 -13.68 -1.07 0.18
C ARG A 96 -12.25 -1.57 0.06
N SER A 97 -11.36 -0.75 -0.50
CA SER A 97 -9.94 -1.11 -0.65
C SER A 97 -9.27 -1.27 0.72
N MET A 98 -9.58 -0.37 1.66
CA MET A 98 -9.10 -0.43 3.04
C MET A 98 -9.66 -1.65 3.80
N LEU A 99 -10.94 -1.97 3.59
CA LEU A 99 -11.53 -3.17 4.19
C LEU A 99 -10.88 -4.45 3.64
N TYR A 100 -10.69 -4.52 2.33
CA TYR A 100 -10.10 -5.69 1.68
C TYR A 100 -8.66 -5.93 2.14
N ILE A 101 -7.82 -4.88 2.19
CA ILE A 101 -6.42 -5.05 2.63
C ILE A 101 -6.34 -5.49 4.10
N ASN A 102 -7.27 -5.03 4.95
CA ASN A 102 -7.36 -5.48 6.33
C ASN A 102 -7.74 -6.97 6.41
N ASN A 103 -8.67 -7.43 5.57
CA ASN A 103 -9.02 -8.86 5.51
C ASN A 103 -7.82 -9.71 5.06
N VAL A 104 -7.08 -9.28 4.03
CA VAL A 104 -5.86 -9.98 3.59
C VAL A 104 -4.83 -10.06 4.71
N LEU A 105 -4.68 -8.98 5.49
CA LEU A 105 -3.76 -8.96 6.63
C LEU A 105 -4.20 -9.95 7.73
N ILE A 106 -5.49 -10.00 8.05
CA ILE A 106 -6.06 -10.95 9.01
C ILE A 106 -5.82 -12.39 8.54
N ASP A 107 -6.16 -12.71 7.29
CA ASP A 107 -5.96 -14.05 6.72
C ASP A 107 -4.49 -14.49 6.77
N LEU A 108 -3.56 -13.56 6.51
CA LEU A 108 -2.13 -13.83 6.62
C LEU A 108 -1.70 -14.11 8.06
N ILE A 109 -2.21 -13.34 9.03
CA ILE A 109 -1.93 -13.53 10.47
C ILE A 109 -2.47 -14.88 10.94
N GLU A 110 -3.68 -15.26 10.53
CA GLU A 110 -4.29 -16.54 10.88
C GLU A 110 -3.48 -17.72 10.33
N GLN A 111 -3.10 -17.66 9.04
CA GLN A 111 -2.25 -18.69 8.42
C GLN A 111 -0.90 -18.85 9.10
N VAL A 112 -0.28 -17.76 9.54
CA VAL A 112 0.98 -17.82 10.30
C VAL A 112 0.73 -18.42 11.68
N SER A 113 -0.34 -18.02 12.35
CA SER A 113 -0.69 -18.48 13.70
C SER A 113 -1.03 -19.98 13.75
N GLU A 114 -1.70 -20.51 12.71
CA GLU A 114 -1.96 -21.95 12.58
C GLU A 114 -0.70 -22.76 12.35
N LYS A 115 0.26 -22.23 11.59
CA LYS A 115 1.54 -22.91 11.30
C LYS A 115 2.53 -22.89 12.47
N MET A 116 2.27 -22.09 13.50
CA MET A 116 3.06 -22.04 14.73
C MET A 116 2.51 -22.94 15.85
N LYS A 117 1.35 -23.57 15.65
CA LYS A 117 0.81 -24.63 16.52
C LYS A 117 1.36 -25.98 16.11
#